data_AF-A0A0P1ICX8-F1
#
_entry.id   AF-A0A0P1ICX8-F1
#
_cell.length_a   1.000
_cell.length_b   1.000
_cell.length_c   1.000
_cell.angle_alpha   90.00
_cell.angle_beta   90.00
_cell.angle_gamma   90.00
#
_symmetry.space_group_name_H-M   'P 1'
#
loop_
_entity.id
_entity.type
_entity.pdbx_description
1 polymer ?
#
loop_
_entity_poly.entity_id
_entity_poly.type
_entity_poly.pdbx_seq_one_letter_code
_entity_poly.pdbx_strand_id
1 'polypeptide(L)'
;MSKSQTRICAEIRLPTQELRNDIPFYTKVLGMRMDMIYPADDPRTAVFSGHGLRVRIEKDAPETPGTLRILTDNPDEFAGGQRNLVAPNGTRVEVDELNPPMVMPETVHSFVVRRLKDQAPWIIGRAGMHYRDLVPDRLGGSIIASHIRIPDGGPVPDMVHFHKVGFQLIFCIHGWVDVVYEDQGDKMRLTAGDCFIQPPEIRHRVLEASDNVQVIEIGVPAEHVTEIDHDMNLPTPHYRPEREWQGQRFVFNQAEGAEWGPFRLPGYVCRDTTIAENTKGVAGVQVVRKGQGDPVWATHDTDIHFTFVMAGEVTLEGEGRDPYRLEQGDAFVIPPGMRTRLSDPSEDVELLEVTLPGTFNTTLG
;
A
#
# COMPACT_ATOMS: atom_id res chain seq x y z
N MET A 1 -23.44 -41.09 10.80
CA MET A 1 -24.55 -40.25 10.35
C MET A 1 -23.98 -38.89 10.01
N SER A 2 -23.87 -38.56 8.72
CA SER A 2 -23.44 -37.23 8.27
C SER A 2 -24.46 -36.22 8.79
N LYS A 3 -24.03 -35.22 9.57
CA LYS A 3 -24.87 -34.05 9.84
C LYS A 3 -25.12 -33.41 8.48
N SER A 4 -26.36 -33.48 7.99
CA SER A 4 -26.81 -32.71 6.83
C SER A 4 -26.34 -31.27 7.04
N GLN A 5 -25.33 -30.83 6.29
CA GLN A 5 -24.90 -29.44 6.32
C GLN A 5 -26.11 -28.61 5.92
N THR A 6 -26.57 -27.73 6.81
CA THR A 6 -27.65 -26.79 6.50
C THR A 6 -27.19 -25.94 5.32
N ARG A 7 -27.89 -26.05 4.19
CA ARG A 7 -27.63 -25.20 3.04
C ARG A 7 -28.17 -23.80 3.34
N ILE A 8 -27.28 -22.83 3.43
CA ILE A 8 -27.62 -21.41 3.58
C ILE A 8 -27.38 -20.74 2.22
N CYS A 9 -28.34 -19.91 1.78
CA CYS A 9 -28.26 -19.19 0.53
C CYS A 9 -28.90 -17.82 0.69
N ALA A 10 -28.21 -16.77 0.26
CA ALA A 10 -28.74 -15.42 0.18
C ALA A 10 -29.07 -15.08 -1.28
N GLU A 11 -30.06 -14.22 -1.49
CA GLU A 11 -30.38 -13.64 -2.80
C GLU A 11 -30.78 -12.17 -2.66
N ILE A 12 -30.47 -11.36 -3.66
CA ILE A 12 -31.02 -10.01 -3.78
C ILE A 12 -32.37 -10.09 -4.49
N ARG A 13 -33.41 -9.52 -3.90
CA ARG A 13 -34.73 -9.39 -4.55
C ARG A 13 -34.83 -8.04 -5.25
N LEU A 14 -35.20 -8.05 -6.53
CA LEU A 14 -35.42 -6.87 -7.34
C LEU A 14 -36.83 -6.93 -7.94
N PRO A 15 -37.55 -5.79 -8.01
CA PRO A 15 -38.91 -5.75 -8.53
C PRO A 15 -38.93 -5.99 -10.04
N THR A 16 -40.09 -6.39 -10.56
CA THR A 16 -40.44 -6.25 -11.99
C THR A 16 -41.94 -5.99 -12.14
N GLN A 17 -42.32 -5.42 -13.28
CA GLN A 17 -43.72 -5.33 -13.72
C GLN A 17 -44.04 -6.38 -14.79
N GLU A 18 -43.04 -6.79 -15.59
CA GLU A 18 -43.17 -7.76 -16.66
C GLU A 18 -41.91 -8.63 -16.78
N LEU A 19 -41.93 -9.78 -16.10
CA LEU A 19 -40.79 -10.69 -15.98
C LEU A 19 -40.27 -11.19 -17.34
N ARG A 20 -41.14 -11.33 -18.35
CA ARG A 20 -40.72 -11.83 -19.67
C ARG A 20 -39.72 -10.88 -20.35
N ASN A 21 -39.80 -9.59 -20.05
CA ASN A 21 -38.87 -8.60 -20.58
C ASN A 21 -37.49 -8.72 -19.93
N ASP A 22 -37.44 -9.07 -18.64
CA ASP A 22 -36.19 -9.18 -17.87
C ASP A 22 -35.40 -10.45 -18.18
N ILE A 23 -36.07 -11.59 -18.46
CA ILE A 23 -35.39 -12.88 -18.66
C ILE A 23 -34.26 -12.80 -19.72
N PRO A 24 -34.47 -12.24 -20.93
CA PRO A 24 -33.40 -12.09 -21.91
C PRO A 24 -32.25 -11.20 -21.43
N PHE A 25 -32.54 -10.16 -20.64
CA PHE A 25 -31.49 -9.29 -20.08
C PHE A 25 -30.57 -10.09 -19.15
N TYR A 26 -31.13 -10.76 -18.14
CA TYR A 26 -30.32 -11.51 -17.18
C TYR A 26 -29.63 -12.73 -17.82
N THR A 27 -30.25 -13.41 -18.77
CA THR A 27 -29.69 -14.65 -19.36
C THR A 27 -28.79 -14.42 -20.57
N LYS A 28 -29.07 -13.43 -21.43
CA LYS A 28 -28.32 -13.20 -22.67
C LYS A 28 -27.38 -12.02 -22.58
N VAL A 29 -27.80 -10.92 -21.95
CA VAL A 29 -26.94 -9.73 -21.80
C VAL A 29 -25.95 -9.95 -20.66
N LEU A 30 -26.43 -10.33 -19.48
CA LEU A 30 -25.57 -10.60 -18.33
C LEU A 30 -25.00 -12.03 -18.30
N GLY A 31 -25.48 -12.93 -19.15
CA GLY A 31 -24.99 -14.31 -19.21
C GLY A 31 -25.27 -15.15 -17.95
N MET A 32 -26.22 -14.75 -17.09
CA MET A 32 -26.55 -15.49 -15.87
C MET A 32 -27.36 -16.75 -16.17
N ARG A 33 -27.18 -17.77 -15.35
CA ARG A 33 -27.98 -19.00 -15.42
C ARG A 33 -29.31 -18.79 -14.68
N MET A 34 -30.42 -19.13 -15.31
CA MET A 34 -31.71 -19.21 -14.62
C MET A 34 -31.77 -20.51 -13.80
N ASP A 35 -31.91 -20.40 -12.49
CA ASP A 35 -31.98 -21.55 -11.58
C ASP A 35 -33.42 -21.95 -11.25
N MET A 36 -34.36 -21.00 -11.26
CA MET A 36 -35.75 -21.22 -10.88
C MET A 36 -36.68 -20.26 -11.61
N ILE A 37 -37.88 -20.73 -11.95
CA ILE A 37 -38.99 -19.91 -12.44
C ILE A 37 -40.30 -20.38 -11.78
N TYR A 38 -41.15 -19.45 -11.37
CA TYR A 38 -42.38 -19.76 -10.63
C TYR A 38 -43.49 -18.70 -10.81
N PRO A 39 -44.76 -19.12 -10.88
CA PRO A 39 -45.22 -20.46 -11.25
C PRO A 39 -44.89 -20.76 -12.74
N ALA A 40 -45.06 -22.01 -13.18
CA ALA A 40 -44.67 -22.42 -14.53
C ALA A 40 -45.63 -21.93 -15.63
N ASP A 41 -46.89 -21.72 -15.30
CA ASP A 41 -47.99 -21.34 -16.18
C ASP A 41 -48.21 -19.82 -16.30
N ASP A 42 -47.95 -19.07 -15.22
CA ASP A 42 -47.94 -17.60 -15.19
C ASP A 42 -46.73 -17.06 -14.41
N PRO A 43 -45.50 -17.10 -14.96
CA PRO A 43 -44.29 -16.74 -14.22
C PRO A 43 -44.32 -15.34 -13.62
N ARG A 44 -44.16 -15.26 -12.29
CA ARG A 44 -44.06 -14.02 -11.50
C ARG A 44 -42.72 -13.87 -10.81
N THR A 45 -41.95 -14.95 -10.74
CA THR A 45 -40.63 -14.98 -10.13
C THR A 45 -39.68 -15.76 -11.03
N ALA A 46 -38.48 -15.22 -11.23
CA ALA A 46 -37.35 -16.00 -11.71
C ALA A 46 -36.15 -15.73 -10.80
N VAL A 47 -35.32 -16.75 -10.61
CA VAL A 47 -34.05 -16.61 -9.89
C VAL A 47 -32.89 -16.99 -10.80
N PHE A 48 -31.90 -16.13 -10.82
CA PHE A 48 -30.69 -16.25 -11.62
C PHE A 48 -29.46 -16.38 -10.72
N SER A 49 -28.45 -17.11 -11.16
CA SER A 49 -27.12 -17.11 -10.55
C SER A 49 -26.01 -16.92 -11.59
N GLY A 50 -24.97 -16.21 -11.19
CA GLY A 50 -23.81 -15.90 -12.01
C GLY A 50 -22.96 -14.82 -11.34
N HIS A 51 -21.68 -14.75 -11.68
CA HIS A 51 -20.78 -13.66 -11.22
C HIS A 51 -20.72 -13.48 -9.70
N GLY A 52 -20.83 -14.57 -8.94
CA GLY A 52 -20.86 -14.53 -7.47
C GLY A 52 -22.18 -14.05 -6.85
N LEU A 53 -23.20 -13.74 -7.65
CA LEU A 53 -24.50 -13.24 -7.18
C LEU A 53 -25.64 -14.22 -7.46
N ARG A 54 -26.64 -14.18 -6.58
CA ARG A 54 -27.95 -14.79 -6.77
C ARG A 54 -29.02 -13.69 -6.77
N VAL A 55 -29.76 -13.57 -7.86
CA VAL A 55 -30.71 -12.48 -8.11
C VAL A 55 -32.10 -13.04 -8.32
N ARG A 56 -33.05 -12.63 -7.48
CA ARG A 56 -34.48 -12.93 -7.59
C ARG A 56 -35.20 -11.74 -8.21
N ILE A 57 -35.77 -11.94 -9.39
CA ILE A 57 -36.66 -10.97 -10.03
C ILE A 57 -38.09 -11.38 -9.70
N GLU A 58 -38.81 -10.52 -8.98
CA GLU A 58 -40.15 -10.82 -8.46
C GLU A 58 -41.15 -9.71 -8.84
N LYS A 59 -42.27 -10.14 -9.42
CA LYS A 59 -43.35 -9.24 -9.79
C LYS A 59 -43.98 -8.63 -8.55
N ASP A 60 -44.17 -7.31 -8.58
CA ASP A 60 -44.77 -6.52 -7.50
C ASP A 60 -44.01 -6.60 -6.16
N ALA A 61 -42.70 -6.93 -6.21
CA ALA A 61 -41.85 -6.83 -5.04
C ALA A 61 -41.82 -5.36 -4.54
N PRO A 62 -41.84 -5.13 -3.22
CA PRO A 62 -41.97 -3.78 -2.64
C PRO A 62 -40.69 -2.94 -2.75
N GLU A 63 -39.54 -3.57 -3.02
CA GLU A 63 -38.27 -2.86 -3.19
C GLU A 63 -38.24 -2.00 -4.45
N THR A 64 -37.41 -0.96 -4.45
CA THR A 64 -37.07 -0.23 -5.67
C THR A 64 -36.00 -0.98 -6.47
N PRO A 65 -35.90 -0.76 -7.80
CA PRO A 65 -34.78 -1.30 -8.56
C PRO A 65 -33.43 -0.87 -7.97
N GLY A 66 -32.49 -1.81 -7.91
CA GLY A 66 -31.16 -1.62 -7.32
C GLY A 66 -30.09 -1.28 -8.36
N THR A 67 -28.83 -1.32 -7.92
CA THR A 67 -27.64 -1.30 -8.80
C THR A 67 -26.83 -2.56 -8.57
N LEU A 68 -26.52 -3.27 -9.65
CA LEU A 68 -25.58 -4.40 -9.64
C LEU A 68 -24.27 -3.91 -10.26
N ARG A 69 -23.16 -4.02 -9.53
CA ARG A 69 -21.83 -3.81 -10.10
C ARG A 69 -21.25 -5.16 -10.51
N ILE A 70 -20.91 -5.31 -11.79
CA ILE A 70 -20.23 -6.47 -12.35
C ILE A 70 -18.79 -6.07 -12.62
N LEU A 71 -17.86 -6.74 -11.97
CA LEU A 71 -16.43 -6.49 -12.12
C LEU A 71 -15.80 -7.66 -12.89
N THR A 72 -15.05 -7.38 -13.95
CA THR A 72 -14.43 -8.40 -14.81
C THR A 72 -13.09 -7.92 -15.37
N ASP A 73 -12.19 -8.83 -15.73
CA ASP A 73 -10.91 -8.49 -16.37
C ASP A 73 -11.09 -7.99 -17.81
N ASN A 74 -12.19 -8.34 -18.49
CA ASN A 74 -12.47 -7.96 -19.88
C ASN A 74 -13.83 -7.26 -20.03
N PRO A 75 -14.00 -6.06 -19.44
CA PRO A 75 -15.31 -5.39 -19.42
C PRO A 75 -15.79 -4.95 -20.81
N ASP A 76 -14.90 -4.78 -21.79
CA ASP A 76 -15.26 -4.46 -23.17
C ASP A 76 -15.83 -5.67 -23.94
N GLU A 77 -15.58 -6.90 -23.46
CA GLU A 77 -16.15 -8.13 -24.02
C GLU A 77 -17.48 -8.52 -23.33
N PHE A 78 -17.73 -7.98 -22.14
CA PHE A 78 -18.95 -8.24 -21.37
C PHE A 78 -20.11 -7.36 -21.84
N ALA A 79 -21.32 -7.94 -21.95
CA ALA A 79 -22.55 -7.24 -22.34
C ALA A 79 -22.41 -6.37 -23.62
N GLY A 80 -21.57 -6.81 -24.57
CA GLY A 80 -21.29 -6.08 -25.81
C GLY A 80 -20.50 -4.77 -25.61
N GLY A 81 -19.71 -4.69 -24.54
CA GLY A 81 -18.84 -3.55 -24.21
C GLY A 81 -19.55 -2.38 -23.52
N GLN A 82 -20.81 -2.54 -23.14
CA GLN A 82 -21.54 -1.49 -22.43
C GLN A 82 -21.11 -1.41 -20.97
N ARG A 83 -20.68 -0.23 -20.52
CA ARG A 83 -20.29 0.02 -19.12
C ARG A 83 -21.45 0.36 -18.19
N ASN A 84 -22.54 0.90 -18.74
CA ASN A 84 -23.73 1.28 -17.99
C ASN A 84 -24.97 0.76 -18.72
N LEU A 85 -25.72 -0.12 -18.07
CA LEU A 85 -26.95 -0.68 -18.61
C LEU A 85 -28.11 -0.46 -17.64
N VAL A 86 -29.32 -0.48 -18.19
CA VAL A 86 -30.55 -0.49 -17.40
C VAL A 86 -31.39 -1.67 -17.86
N ALA A 87 -31.66 -2.60 -16.94
CA ALA A 87 -32.57 -3.72 -17.16
C ALA A 87 -34.00 -3.20 -17.38
N PRO A 88 -34.88 -3.96 -18.06
CA PRO A 88 -36.27 -3.54 -18.28
C PRO A 88 -37.05 -3.25 -16.98
N ASN A 89 -36.76 -3.95 -15.89
CA ASN A 89 -37.30 -3.64 -14.57
C ASN A 89 -36.73 -2.39 -13.88
N GLY A 90 -35.83 -1.65 -14.54
CA GLY A 90 -35.18 -0.45 -14.03
C GLY A 90 -33.91 -0.69 -13.20
N THR A 91 -33.47 -1.94 -13.03
CA THR A 91 -32.22 -2.25 -12.31
C THR A 91 -31.04 -1.69 -13.10
N ARG A 92 -30.18 -0.89 -12.47
CA ARG A 92 -28.94 -0.44 -13.10
C ARG A 92 -27.87 -1.50 -13.01
N VAL A 93 -27.10 -1.67 -14.07
CA VAL A 93 -25.91 -2.51 -14.10
C VAL A 93 -24.72 -1.65 -14.50
N GLU A 94 -23.71 -1.61 -13.64
CA GLU A 94 -22.43 -0.97 -13.91
C GLU A 94 -21.41 -2.07 -14.15
N VAL A 95 -20.73 -2.02 -15.29
CA VAL A 95 -19.67 -2.96 -15.67
C VAL A 95 -18.34 -2.25 -15.58
N ASP A 96 -17.44 -2.78 -14.77
CA ASP A 96 -16.15 -2.16 -14.48
C ASP A 96 -15.04 -3.22 -14.41
N GLU A 97 -13.81 -2.76 -14.30
CA GLU A 97 -12.64 -3.63 -14.19
C GLU A 97 -12.62 -4.35 -12.83
N LEU A 98 -12.33 -5.66 -12.83
CA LEU A 98 -12.13 -6.43 -11.60
C LEU A 98 -10.90 -5.98 -10.83
N ASN A 99 -9.84 -5.69 -11.56
CA ASN A 99 -8.57 -5.22 -11.03
C ASN A 99 -8.19 -3.95 -11.79
N PRO A 100 -8.74 -2.78 -11.42
CA PRO A 100 -8.38 -1.54 -12.09
C PRO A 100 -6.87 -1.30 -11.94
N PRO A 101 -6.20 -0.78 -12.99
CA PRO A 101 -4.77 -0.51 -12.92
C PRO A 101 -4.51 0.52 -11.83
N MET A 102 -3.40 0.33 -11.11
CA MET A 102 -2.93 1.33 -10.16
C MET A 102 -2.61 2.64 -10.90
N VAL A 103 -3.21 3.73 -10.45
CA VAL A 103 -2.95 5.07 -10.99
C VAL A 103 -1.85 5.71 -10.15
N MET A 104 -0.79 6.15 -10.80
CA MET A 104 0.28 6.94 -10.18
C MET A 104 -0.02 8.43 -10.35
N PRO A 105 -0.28 9.17 -9.25
CA PRO A 105 -0.41 10.62 -9.34
C PRO A 105 0.91 11.27 -9.78
N GLU A 106 0.81 12.40 -10.49
CA GLU A 106 1.98 13.23 -10.78
C GLU A 106 2.53 13.82 -9.48
N THR A 107 3.83 13.64 -9.23
CA THR A 107 4.49 14.17 -8.03
C THR A 107 4.47 15.70 -8.06
N VAL A 108 3.95 16.29 -7.00
CA VAL A 108 4.03 17.73 -6.74
C VAL A 108 5.29 18.00 -5.93
N HIS A 109 6.29 18.63 -6.56
CA HIS A 109 7.55 18.96 -5.89
C HIS A 109 7.37 20.08 -4.88
N SER A 110 7.53 19.76 -3.59
CA SER A 110 7.48 20.72 -2.49
C SER A 110 8.65 20.52 -1.53
N PHE A 111 9.12 21.62 -0.93
CA PHE A 111 10.02 21.56 0.23
C PHE A 111 9.17 21.51 1.49
N VAL A 112 9.24 20.39 2.19
CA VAL A 112 8.44 20.11 3.38
C VAL A 112 9.37 19.83 4.54
N VAL A 113 9.10 20.44 5.70
CA VAL A 113 9.75 20.07 6.96
C VAL A 113 8.65 19.76 7.96
N ARG A 114 8.72 18.56 8.53
CA ARG A 114 7.76 18.03 9.49
C ARG A 114 8.48 17.78 10.80
N ARG A 115 8.29 18.69 11.77
CA ARG A 115 8.89 18.50 13.09
C ARG A 115 7.95 17.78 14.04
N LEU A 116 8.50 16.85 14.81
CA LEU A 116 7.79 16.12 15.85
C LEU A 116 7.42 17.04 17.02
N LYS A 117 8.31 17.98 17.36
CA LYS A 117 8.09 18.99 18.41
C LYS A 117 6.83 19.85 18.18
N ASP A 118 6.37 19.97 16.94
CA ASP A 118 5.16 20.71 16.58
C ASP A 118 3.85 19.97 17.00
N GLN A 119 3.96 18.88 17.78
CA GLN A 119 2.85 18.11 18.38
C GLN A 119 1.83 17.58 17.36
N ALA A 120 2.31 17.04 16.24
CA ALA A 120 1.45 16.32 15.31
C ALA A 120 0.70 15.19 16.06
N PRO A 121 -0.64 15.26 16.16
CA PRO A 121 -1.40 14.28 16.93
C PRO A 121 -1.30 12.91 16.27
N TRP A 122 -1.22 11.88 17.10
CA TRP A 122 -1.40 10.52 16.64
C TRP A 122 -2.84 10.32 16.17
N ILE A 123 -3.00 9.69 15.01
CA ILE A 123 -4.29 9.20 14.53
C ILE A 123 -4.39 7.73 14.89
N ILE A 124 -5.43 7.33 15.60
CA ILE A 124 -5.70 5.91 15.88
C ILE A 124 -6.26 5.30 14.58
N GLY A 125 -5.50 4.39 14.00
CA GLY A 125 -5.90 3.65 12.80
C GLY A 125 -6.44 2.26 13.13
N ARG A 126 -6.21 1.30 12.22
CA ARG A 126 -6.70 -0.08 12.37
C ARG A 126 -5.98 -0.80 13.52
N ALA A 127 -6.66 -1.76 14.15
CA ALA A 127 -6.10 -2.63 15.20
C ALA A 127 -5.38 -1.91 16.37
N GLY A 128 -5.75 -0.66 16.68
CA GLY A 128 -5.12 0.11 17.76
C GLY A 128 -3.76 0.71 17.42
N MET A 129 -3.31 0.61 16.16
CA MET A 129 -2.06 1.22 15.71
C MET A 129 -2.19 2.74 15.63
N HIS A 130 -1.16 3.46 16.06
CA HIS A 130 -1.09 4.91 16.00
C HIS A 130 -0.27 5.35 14.79
N TYR A 131 -0.82 6.26 13.99
CA TYR A 131 -0.20 6.78 12.78
C TYR A 131 0.11 8.26 12.92
N ARG A 132 1.23 8.68 12.35
CA ARG A 132 1.60 10.08 12.16
C ARG A 132 2.11 10.27 10.74
N ASP A 133 1.44 11.14 10.00
CA ASP A 133 1.84 11.51 8.65
C ASP A 133 3.08 12.43 8.69
N LEU A 134 4.12 12.01 7.96
CA LEU A 134 5.41 12.68 7.83
C LEU A 134 5.49 13.58 6.60
N VAL A 135 4.57 13.45 5.64
CA VAL A 135 4.49 14.27 4.42
C VAL A 135 3.01 14.64 4.18
N PRO A 136 2.48 15.67 4.89
CA PRO A 136 1.04 15.93 4.92
C PRO A 136 0.39 16.25 3.57
N ASP A 137 1.12 16.85 2.62
CA ASP A 137 0.63 17.12 1.27
C ASP A 137 0.76 15.91 0.33
N ARG A 138 1.42 14.83 0.80
CA ARG A 138 1.67 13.57 0.11
C ARG A 138 2.31 13.75 -1.26
N LEU A 139 2.95 14.90 -1.49
CA LEU A 139 3.47 15.35 -2.78
C LEU A 139 2.44 15.19 -3.92
N GLY A 140 1.19 15.60 -3.68
CA GLY A 140 0.11 15.45 -4.66
C GLY A 140 -0.49 14.03 -4.73
N GLY A 141 -0.23 13.21 -3.70
CA GLY A 141 -0.72 11.83 -3.60
C GLY A 141 0.27 10.78 -4.10
N SER A 142 1.46 11.16 -4.55
CA SER A 142 2.47 10.23 -5.06
C SER A 142 3.12 9.39 -3.95
N ILE A 143 3.13 9.84 -2.70
CA ILE A 143 3.76 9.12 -1.58
C ILE A 143 2.99 9.31 -0.27
N ILE A 144 2.93 8.25 0.53
CA ILE A 144 2.66 8.34 1.96
C ILE A 144 3.91 7.93 2.73
N ALA A 145 4.26 8.72 3.75
CA ALA A 145 5.29 8.38 4.72
C ALA A 145 4.69 8.44 6.12
N SER A 146 4.63 7.29 6.78
CA SER A 146 3.96 7.14 8.07
C SER A 146 4.96 6.73 9.14
N HIS A 147 4.98 7.47 10.24
CA HIS A 147 5.50 6.95 11.50
C HIS A 147 4.38 6.20 12.19
N ILE A 148 4.56 4.89 12.37
CA ILE A 148 3.57 3.99 12.97
C ILE A 148 4.10 3.53 14.32
N ARG A 149 3.22 3.48 15.32
CA ARG A 149 3.50 3.00 16.67
C ARG A 149 2.44 2.01 17.12
N ILE A 150 2.87 0.89 17.71
CA ILE A 150 1.99 -0.04 18.42
C ILE A 150 2.32 0.08 19.92
N PRO A 151 1.45 0.70 20.73
CA PRO A 151 1.74 0.94 22.14
C PRO A 151 1.87 -0.35 22.96
N ASP A 152 0.90 -1.26 22.79
CA ASP A 152 0.81 -2.52 23.54
C ASP A 152 1.20 -3.68 22.62
N GLY A 153 2.25 -4.42 23.02
CA GLY A 153 2.78 -5.55 22.26
C GLY A 153 1.96 -6.84 22.42
N GLY A 154 2.45 -7.89 21.77
CA GLY A 154 1.84 -9.21 21.74
C GLY A 154 1.31 -9.58 20.35
N PRO A 155 0.41 -10.59 20.27
CA PRO A 155 -0.12 -11.07 19.01
C PRO A 155 -0.87 -9.97 18.25
N VAL A 156 -0.51 -9.79 16.97
CA VAL A 156 -1.19 -8.81 16.11
C VAL A 156 -2.36 -9.51 15.43
N PRO A 157 -3.60 -8.99 15.52
CA PRO A 157 -4.79 -9.59 14.90
C PRO A 157 -4.85 -9.31 13.39
N ASP A 158 -3.77 -9.65 12.69
CA ASP A 158 -3.63 -9.47 11.26
C ASP A 158 -4.05 -10.71 10.47
N MET A 159 -4.40 -10.52 9.21
CA MET A 159 -4.76 -11.57 8.25
C MET A 159 -3.74 -11.59 7.11
N VAL A 160 -3.66 -12.70 6.37
CA VAL A 160 -2.85 -12.71 5.15
C VAL A 160 -3.42 -11.69 4.18
N HIS A 161 -2.60 -10.74 3.76
CA HIS A 161 -3.01 -9.67 2.88
C HIS A 161 -1.85 -9.23 1.98
N PHE A 162 -2.17 -8.39 1.00
CA PHE A 162 -1.19 -7.75 0.13
C PHE A 162 -1.66 -6.36 -0.29
N HIS A 163 -0.72 -5.55 -0.78
CA HIS A 163 -0.99 -4.20 -1.27
C HIS A 163 -0.79 -4.10 -2.78
N LYS A 164 -1.72 -3.42 -3.47
CA LYS A 164 -1.57 -3.02 -4.88
C LYS A 164 -0.88 -1.66 -4.92
N VAL A 165 0.45 -1.71 -4.83
CA VAL A 165 1.36 -0.55 -4.73
C VAL A 165 2.46 -0.65 -5.78
N GLY A 166 3.09 0.47 -6.10
CA GLY A 166 4.31 0.54 -6.90
C GLY A 166 5.55 0.31 -6.06
N PHE A 167 5.52 0.66 -4.77
CA PHE A 167 6.62 0.44 -3.83
C PHE A 167 6.11 0.50 -2.39
N GLN A 168 6.66 -0.37 -1.51
CA GLN A 168 6.41 -0.32 -0.08
C GLN A 168 7.66 -0.70 0.72
N LEU A 169 7.99 0.13 1.70
CA LEU A 169 9.08 -0.05 2.65
C LEU A 169 8.50 -0.09 4.06
N ILE A 170 9.02 -0.99 4.88
CA ILE A 170 8.86 -0.94 6.33
C ILE A 170 10.24 -0.92 6.98
N PHE A 171 10.54 0.12 7.76
CA PHE A 171 11.81 0.30 8.46
C PHE A 171 11.54 0.36 9.96
N CYS A 172 12.17 -0.51 10.75
CA CYS A 172 11.96 -0.51 12.19
C CYS A 172 12.91 0.48 12.87
N ILE A 173 12.38 1.38 13.69
CA ILE A 173 13.18 2.40 14.40
C ILE A 173 13.20 2.19 15.93
N HIS A 174 12.28 1.38 16.46
CA HIS A 174 12.26 1.01 17.88
C HIS A 174 11.51 -0.31 18.07
N GLY A 175 12.00 -1.18 18.95
CA GLY A 175 11.35 -2.45 19.26
C GLY A 175 11.55 -3.52 18.19
N TRP A 176 10.58 -4.41 18.04
CA TRP A 176 10.61 -5.47 17.02
C TRP A 176 9.22 -5.91 16.57
N VAL A 177 9.15 -6.51 15.38
CA VAL A 177 7.94 -7.15 14.83
C VAL A 177 8.29 -8.46 14.15
N ASP A 178 7.52 -9.52 14.42
CA ASP A 178 7.59 -10.81 13.72
C ASP A 178 6.62 -10.82 12.55
N VAL A 179 7.12 -11.11 11.34
CA VAL A 179 6.36 -11.09 10.10
C VAL A 179 6.67 -12.36 9.29
N VAL A 180 5.68 -12.84 8.55
CA VAL A 180 5.86 -13.93 7.57
C VAL A 180 5.47 -13.43 6.18
N TYR A 181 6.26 -13.81 5.17
CA TYR A 181 6.08 -13.41 3.77
C TYR A 181 5.97 -14.62 2.86
N GLU A 182 5.19 -14.47 1.78
CA GLU A 182 5.07 -15.43 0.70
C GLU A 182 6.45 -15.81 0.15
N ASP A 183 6.72 -17.12 0.10
CA ASP A 183 7.94 -17.71 -0.45
C ASP A 183 9.26 -17.35 0.25
N GLN A 184 9.23 -16.68 1.41
CA GLN A 184 10.44 -16.28 2.16
C GLN A 184 10.75 -17.19 3.36
N GLY A 185 10.02 -18.29 3.53
CA GLY A 185 10.25 -19.28 4.58
C GLY A 185 9.52 -18.95 5.88
N ASP A 186 10.11 -19.38 7.00
CA ASP A 186 9.53 -19.18 8.34
C ASP A 186 9.48 -17.70 8.75
N LYS A 187 8.84 -17.43 9.89
CA LYS A 187 8.73 -16.07 10.42
C LYS A 187 10.11 -15.40 10.57
N MET A 188 10.16 -14.13 10.22
CA MET A 188 11.34 -13.26 10.36
C MET A 188 11.05 -12.18 11.40
N ARG A 189 12.07 -11.82 12.18
CA ARG A 189 11.98 -10.73 13.16
C ARG A 189 12.67 -9.50 12.61
N LEU A 190 11.92 -8.42 12.45
CA LEU A 190 12.41 -7.09 12.10
C LEU A 190 12.71 -6.33 13.40
N THR A 191 13.96 -5.91 13.61
CA THR A 191 14.40 -5.16 14.79
C THR A 191 14.85 -3.75 14.42
N ALA A 192 15.06 -2.89 15.42
CA ALA A 192 15.46 -1.50 15.19
C ALA A 192 16.72 -1.39 14.30
N GLY A 193 16.62 -0.61 13.23
CA GLY A 193 17.63 -0.44 12.20
C GLY A 193 17.44 -1.33 10.97
N ASP A 194 16.62 -2.38 11.06
CA ASP A 194 16.34 -3.29 9.94
C ASP A 194 15.22 -2.75 9.04
N CYS A 195 15.16 -3.20 7.79
CA CYS A 195 14.01 -2.94 6.92
C CYS A 195 13.62 -4.12 6.03
N PHE A 196 12.33 -4.16 5.67
CA PHE A 196 11.84 -4.96 4.55
C PHE A 196 11.41 -4.08 3.38
N ILE A 197 11.67 -4.56 2.17
CA ILE A 197 10.82 -4.21 1.02
C ILE A 197 9.70 -5.22 0.94
N GLN A 198 8.50 -4.71 0.74
CA GLN A 198 7.30 -5.49 0.46
C GLN A 198 6.95 -5.26 -1.02
N PRO A 199 7.44 -6.12 -1.94
CA PRO A 199 7.13 -5.96 -3.36
C PRO A 199 5.63 -5.92 -3.64
N PRO A 200 5.19 -5.33 -4.76
CA PRO A 200 3.79 -5.27 -5.14
C PRO A 200 3.12 -6.64 -5.03
N GLU A 201 1.99 -6.71 -4.32
CA GLU A 201 1.19 -7.92 -4.17
C GLU A 201 1.86 -9.12 -3.47
N ILE A 202 2.99 -8.93 -2.77
CA ILE A 202 3.53 -9.99 -1.89
C ILE A 202 2.57 -10.24 -0.72
N ARG A 203 2.13 -11.50 -0.55
CA ARG A 203 1.31 -11.84 0.62
C ARG A 203 2.16 -11.83 1.88
N HIS A 204 1.65 -11.22 2.93
CA HIS A 204 2.32 -11.17 4.20
C HIS A 204 1.33 -11.08 5.36
N ARG A 205 1.85 -11.30 6.57
CA ARG A 205 1.10 -11.20 7.80
C ARG A 205 2.03 -10.85 8.96
N VAL A 206 1.65 -9.83 9.72
CA VAL A 206 2.27 -9.53 11.01
C VAL A 206 1.75 -10.49 12.07
N LEU A 207 2.66 -11.14 12.80
CA LEU A 207 2.32 -12.17 13.78
C LEU A 207 2.31 -11.61 15.20
N GLU A 208 3.36 -10.90 15.57
CA GLU A 208 3.59 -10.44 16.93
C GLU A 208 4.45 -9.17 16.92
N ALA A 209 4.22 -8.28 17.87
CA ALA A 209 4.98 -7.05 18.03
C ALA A 209 5.48 -6.87 19.46
N SER A 210 6.60 -6.19 19.64
CA SER A 210 7.05 -5.75 20.97
C SER A 210 6.18 -4.61 21.49
N ASP A 211 6.18 -4.42 22.81
CA ASP A 211 5.67 -3.19 23.40
C ASP A 211 6.36 -1.97 22.77
N ASN A 212 5.56 -0.95 22.47
CA ASN A 212 6.03 0.30 21.91
C ASN A 212 6.86 0.16 20.61
N VAL A 213 6.62 -0.86 19.78
CA VAL A 213 7.31 -0.94 18.47
C VAL A 213 6.96 0.29 17.64
N GLN A 214 7.96 0.84 16.95
CA GLN A 214 7.80 1.96 16.04
C GLN A 214 8.51 1.68 14.73
N VAL A 215 7.81 1.98 13.63
CA VAL A 215 8.27 1.74 12.27
C VAL A 215 7.99 2.97 11.41
N ILE A 216 8.83 3.18 10.40
CA ILE A 216 8.56 4.08 9.28
C ILE A 216 8.07 3.23 8.13
N GLU A 217 6.87 3.53 7.66
CA GLU A 217 6.30 2.92 6.46
C GLU A 217 6.28 3.95 5.34
N ILE A 218 6.78 3.55 4.17
CA ILE A 218 6.63 4.31 2.92
C ILE A 218 5.75 3.51 1.97
N GLY A 219 4.75 4.15 1.40
CA GLY A 219 3.88 3.57 0.37
C GLY A 219 3.77 4.50 -0.84
N VAL A 220 3.80 3.91 -2.04
CA VAL A 220 3.70 4.64 -3.30
C VAL A 220 2.72 3.88 -4.21
N PRO A 221 1.59 4.49 -4.64
CA PRO A 221 1.13 5.84 -4.29
C PRO A 221 0.60 5.93 -2.85
N ALA A 222 0.25 7.14 -2.42
CA ALA A 222 -0.21 7.42 -1.06
C ALA A 222 -1.52 6.70 -0.69
N GLU A 223 -2.39 6.50 -1.68
CA GLU A 223 -3.63 5.74 -1.55
C GLU A 223 -3.57 4.49 -2.41
N HIS A 224 -3.75 3.33 -1.79
CA HIS A 224 -3.62 2.05 -2.47
C HIS A 224 -4.56 1.01 -1.86
N VAL A 225 -4.84 -0.04 -2.63
CA VAL A 225 -5.74 -1.12 -2.21
C VAL A 225 -4.96 -2.11 -1.34
N THR A 226 -5.53 -2.47 -0.19
CA THR A 226 -5.14 -3.67 0.57
C THR A 226 -6.19 -4.75 0.34
N GLU A 227 -5.77 -5.93 -0.09
CA GLU A 227 -6.65 -7.06 -0.33
C GLU A 227 -6.34 -8.20 0.66
N ILE A 228 -7.39 -8.76 1.27
CA ILE A 228 -7.28 -9.87 2.22
C ILE A 228 -7.37 -11.17 1.43
N ASP A 229 -6.37 -12.04 1.62
CA ASP A 229 -6.31 -13.36 0.99
C ASP A 229 -6.77 -14.41 2.01
N HIS A 230 -8.02 -14.86 1.88
CA HIS A 230 -8.60 -15.87 2.76
C HIS A 230 -8.17 -17.31 2.40
N ASP A 231 -7.60 -17.51 1.20
CA ASP A 231 -7.27 -18.83 0.69
C ASP A 231 -5.80 -19.20 0.97
N MET A 232 -4.90 -18.22 0.95
CA MET A 232 -3.49 -18.43 1.23
C MET A 232 -3.20 -18.65 2.72
N ASN A 233 -2.38 -19.66 3.00
CA ASN A 233 -1.79 -19.86 4.31
C ASN A 233 -0.29 -19.53 4.25
N LEU A 234 0.21 -18.81 5.27
CA LEU A 234 1.62 -18.51 5.45
C LEU A 234 2.18 -19.27 6.67
N PRO A 235 3.44 -19.75 6.63
CA PRO A 235 4.35 -19.70 5.48
C PRO A 235 3.90 -20.59 4.30
N THR A 236 4.27 -20.23 3.07
CA THR A 236 4.00 -21.08 1.90
C THR A 236 4.88 -22.34 1.93
N PRO A 237 4.48 -23.45 1.28
CA PRO A 237 5.29 -24.67 1.25
C PRO A 237 6.55 -24.57 0.39
N HIS A 238 6.76 -23.45 -0.31
CA HIS A 238 7.89 -23.22 -1.19
C HIS A 238 8.77 -22.11 -0.63
N TYR A 239 10.09 -22.26 -0.78
CA TYR A 239 11.06 -21.21 -0.50
C TYR A 239 11.65 -20.71 -1.82
N ARG A 240 11.33 -19.48 -2.20
CA ARG A 240 11.74 -18.83 -3.45
C ARG A 240 12.20 -17.38 -3.16
N PRO A 241 13.33 -17.20 -2.46
CA PRO A 241 13.82 -15.87 -2.07
C PRO A 241 14.18 -14.96 -3.27
N GLU A 242 14.41 -15.56 -4.43
CA GLU A 242 14.73 -14.84 -5.68
C GLU A 242 13.49 -14.50 -6.53
N ARG A 243 12.27 -14.81 -6.06
CA ARG A 243 11.05 -14.50 -6.80
C ARG A 243 10.92 -12.98 -6.98
N GLU A 244 10.49 -12.57 -8.16
CA GLU A 244 10.14 -11.19 -8.45
C GLU A 244 8.62 -11.01 -8.47
N TRP A 245 8.16 -9.88 -7.94
CA TRP A 245 6.80 -9.39 -8.08
C TRP A 245 6.86 -8.07 -8.83
N GLN A 246 6.30 -8.07 -10.05
CA GLN A 246 6.28 -6.88 -10.92
C GLN A 246 7.69 -6.25 -11.09
N GLY A 247 8.72 -7.08 -11.18
CA GLY A 247 10.11 -6.65 -11.37
C GLY A 247 10.88 -6.32 -10.08
N GLN A 248 10.27 -6.45 -8.90
CA GLN A 248 10.87 -6.17 -7.60
C GLN A 248 11.02 -7.43 -6.76
N ARG A 249 12.10 -7.52 -5.99
CA ARG A 249 12.38 -8.63 -5.08
C ARG A 249 12.16 -8.22 -3.64
N PHE A 250 11.77 -9.19 -2.82
CA PHE A 250 11.78 -9.02 -1.37
C PHE A 250 13.21 -8.78 -0.90
N VAL A 251 13.37 -7.85 0.05
CA VAL A 251 14.64 -7.56 0.70
C VAL A 251 14.40 -7.59 2.19
N PHE A 252 15.26 -8.30 2.93
CA PHE A 252 15.41 -8.14 4.36
C PHE A 252 16.83 -7.61 4.62
N ASN A 253 16.95 -6.30 4.80
CA ASN A 253 18.22 -5.66 5.11
C ASN A 253 18.35 -5.50 6.62
N GLN A 254 19.42 -6.06 7.18
CA GLN A 254 19.67 -6.04 8.61
C GLN A 254 20.72 -4.97 8.94
N ALA A 255 20.54 -4.28 10.07
CA ALA A 255 21.51 -3.30 10.55
C ALA A 255 22.77 -3.94 11.11
N GLU A 256 22.60 -5.05 11.81
CA GLU A 256 23.69 -5.79 12.43
C GLU A 256 24.63 -6.36 11.37
N GLY A 257 25.93 -6.07 11.51
CA GLY A 257 26.96 -6.54 10.58
C GLY A 257 27.00 -5.81 9.23
N ALA A 258 26.19 -4.77 9.04
CA ALA A 258 26.15 -4.06 7.78
C ALA A 258 27.39 -3.20 7.52
N GLU A 259 27.78 -3.14 6.26
CA GLU A 259 28.91 -2.34 5.80
C GLU A 259 28.53 -0.86 5.62
N TRP A 260 29.46 0.03 5.95
CA TRP A 260 29.33 1.46 5.77
C TRP A 260 30.32 1.92 4.71
N GLY A 261 29.80 2.59 3.69
CA GLY A 261 30.57 3.09 2.57
C GLY A 261 30.52 4.61 2.43
N PRO A 262 31.28 5.16 1.47
CA PRO A 262 31.19 6.56 1.10
C PRO A 262 29.76 6.93 0.71
N PHE A 263 29.28 8.08 1.17
CA PHE A 263 28.03 8.66 0.72
C PHE A 263 28.28 9.74 -0.33
N ARG A 264 27.26 10.01 -1.16
CA ARG A 264 27.36 11.02 -2.22
C ARG A 264 27.57 12.45 -1.71
N LEU A 265 27.11 12.74 -0.48
CA LEU A 265 27.35 14.03 0.16
C LEU A 265 28.60 13.95 1.04
N PRO A 266 29.61 14.82 0.81
CA PRO A 266 30.74 14.98 1.72
C PRO A 266 30.33 15.20 3.18
N GLY A 267 31.13 14.69 4.12
CA GLY A 267 30.81 14.76 5.56
C GLY A 267 29.90 13.63 6.06
N TYR A 268 29.53 12.70 5.19
CA TYR A 268 28.62 11.59 5.52
C TYR A 268 29.10 10.25 4.97
N VAL A 269 28.67 9.17 5.61
CA VAL A 269 28.80 7.77 5.17
C VAL A 269 27.43 7.13 5.18
N CYS A 270 27.25 6.05 4.42
CA CYS A 270 25.96 5.37 4.36
C CYS A 270 26.08 3.84 4.41
N ARG A 271 25.02 3.23 4.93
CA ARG A 271 24.68 1.82 4.72
C ARG A 271 23.71 1.74 3.56
N ASP A 272 24.08 1.02 2.51
CA ASP A 272 23.17 0.66 1.42
C ASP A 272 22.26 -0.49 1.88
N THR A 273 20.97 -0.37 1.61
CA THR A 273 19.99 -1.40 1.94
C THR A 273 19.79 -2.45 0.84
N THR A 274 20.48 -2.30 -0.29
CA THR A 274 20.35 -3.06 -1.55
C THR A 274 18.99 -2.95 -2.24
N ILE A 275 18.15 -2.02 -1.78
CA ILE A 275 16.79 -1.82 -2.30
C ILE A 275 16.80 -1.29 -3.74
N ALA A 276 17.72 -0.39 -4.09
CA ALA A 276 17.83 0.11 -5.47
C ALA A 276 18.12 -1.01 -6.47
N GLU A 277 19.02 -1.94 -6.12
CA GLU A 277 19.33 -3.10 -6.95
C GLU A 277 18.12 -4.05 -7.07
N ASN A 278 17.53 -4.42 -5.94
CA ASN A 278 16.45 -5.42 -5.87
C ASN A 278 15.10 -4.90 -6.38
N THR A 279 14.95 -3.59 -6.55
CA THR A 279 13.77 -2.98 -7.16
C THR A 279 14.06 -2.44 -8.56
N LYS A 280 15.23 -2.72 -9.14
CA LYS A 280 15.66 -2.24 -10.47
C LYS A 280 15.54 -0.72 -10.61
N GLY A 281 15.88 0.00 -9.54
CA GLY A 281 15.90 1.46 -9.49
C GLY A 281 14.57 2.13 -9.19
N VAL A 282 13.50 1.38 -8.88
CA VAL A 282 12.21 1.99 -8.48
C VAL A 282 12.39 2.89 -7.26
N ALA A 283 13.13 2.44 -6.25
CA ALA A 283 13.43 3.25 -5.06
C ALA A 283 14.83 2.98 -4.52
N GLY A 284 15.42 3.98 -3.89
CA GLY A 284 16.70 3.90 -3.20
C GLY A 284 16.49 4.19 -1.73
N VAL A 285 17.02 3.34 -0.86
CA VAL A 285 16.91 3.51 0.58
C VAL A 285 18.30 3.37 1.18
N GLN A 286 18.74 4.39 1.90
CA GLN A 286 20.05 4.42 2.52
C GLN A 286 19.94 4.93 3.95
N VAL A 287 20.73 4.36 4.84
CA VAL A 287 20.89 4.91 6.20
C VAL A 287 22.18 5.71 6.23
N VAL A 288 22.09 6.98 6.62
CA VAL A 288 23.18 7.95 6.53
C VAL A 288 23.63 8.33 7.94
N ARG A 289 24.94 8.37 8.18
CA ARG A 289 25.56 8.82 9.42
C ARG A 289 26.65 9.85 9.15
N LYS A 290 27.07 10.56 10.21
CA LYS A 290 28.22 11.45 10.14
C LYS A 290 29.46 10.69 9.65
N GLY A 291 30.12 11.26 8.66
CA GLY A 291 31.37 10.79 8.07
C GLY A 291 32.50 11.78 8.27
N GLN A 292 33.53 11.66 7.43
CA GLN A 292 34.65 12.59 7.38
C GLN A 292 34.44 13.65 6.29
N GLY A 293 34.97 14.85 6.51
CA GLY A 293 34.84 16.00 5.61
C GLY A 293 33.75 16.98 6.01
N ASP A 294 33.71 18.11 5.31
CA ASP A 294 32.77 19.18 5.59
C ASP A 294 31.52 19.04 4.72
N PRO A 295 30.31 19.17 5.28
CA PRO A 295 29.09 19.22 4.49
C PRO A 295 29.10 20.38 3.50
N VAL A 296 28.63 20.11 2.29
CA VAL A 296 28.59 21.06 1.17
C VAL A 296 27.18 21.25 0.66
N TRP A 297 26.97 22.36 -0.06
CA TRP A 297 25.73 22.58 -0.80
C TRP A 297 25.62 21.57 -1.96
N ALA A 298 24.41 21.06 -2.18
CA ALA A 298 24.12 20.14 -3.26
C ALA A 298 22.69 20.31 -3.79
N THR A 299 22.48 19.86 -5.03
CA THR A 299 21.16 19.65 -5.64
C THR A 299 21.03 18.20 -6.09
N HIS A 300 19.79 17.72 -6.27
CA HIS A 300 19.50 16.44 -6.91
C HIS A 300 18.45 16.58 -8.01
N ASP A 301 18.29 15.54 -8.83
CA ASP A 301 17.24 15.45 -9.86
C ASP A 301 16.22 14.33 -9.61
N THR A 302 16.25 13.66 -8.45
CA THR A 302 15.22 12.66 -8.09
C THR A 302 13.85 13.31 -7.87
N ASP A 303 12.79 12.57 -8.20
CA ASP A 303 11.40 13.03 -8.18
C ASP A 303 10.87 13.15 -6.75
N ILE A 304 11.21 12.18 -5.90
CA ILE A 304 10.90 12.16 -4.48
C ILE A 304 12.21 11.99 -3.71
N HIS A 305 12.50 12.92 -2.81
CA HIS A 305 13.61 12.82 -1.85
C HIS A 305 13.06 13.04 -0.44
N PHE A 306 12.81 11.95 0.28
CA PHE A 306 12.31 11.96 1.65
C PHE A 306 13.41 11.56 2.62
N THR A 307 13.54 12.28 3.73
CA THR A 307 14.48 11.93 4.80
C THR A 307 13.81 12.02 6.17
N PHE A 308 14.11 11.04 7.03
CA PHE A 308 13.66 10.99 8.42
C PHE A 308 14.87 10.94 9.37
N VAL A 309 14.85 11.75 10.42
CA VAL A 309 15.90 11.80 11.44
C VAL A 309 15.63 10.71 12.48
N MET A 310 16.41 9.63 12.44
CA MET A 310 16.25 8.49 13.37
C MET A 310 16.95 8.74 14.71
N ALA A 311 18.08 9.44 14.70
CA ALA A 311 18.85 9.78 15.90
C ALA A 311 19.68 11.06 15.69
N GLY A 312 20.12 11.65 16.79
CA GLY A 312 20.94 12.85 16.80
C GLY A 312 20.24 14.10 16.25
N GLU A 313 21.06 15.02 15.76
CA GLU A 313 20.62 16.32 15.23
C GLU A 313 21.38 16.70 13.97
N VAL A 314 20.72 17.43 13.08
CA VAL A 314 21.32 18.00 11.87
C VAL A 314 20.61 19.30 11.50
N THR A 315 21.32 20.25 10.91
CA THR A 315 20.71 21.48 10.40
C THR A 315 20.45 21.32 8.90
N LEU A 316 19.19 21.40 8.47
CA LEU A 316 18.82 21.49 7.06
C LEU A 316 18.79 22.97 6.64
N GLU A 317 19.71 23.34 5.79
CA GLU A 317 19.73 24.64 5.11
C GLU A 317 19.19 24.46 3.68
N GLY A 318 18.31 25.37 3.26
CA GLY A 318 17.77 25.41 1.91
C GLY A 318 17.89 26.80 1.31
N GLU A 319 18.15 26.90 0.02
CA GLU A 319 18.25 28.20 -0.64
C GLU A 319 16.99 29.04 -0.45
N GLY A 320 17.17 30.31 -0.06
CA GLY A 320 16.07 31.23 0.20
C GLY A 320 15.20 30.87 1.42
N ARG A 321 15.67 29.97 2.30
CA ARG A 321 14.96 29.58 3.53
C ARG A 321 15.82 29.78 4.78
N ASP A 322 15.16 29.99 5.90
CA ASP A 322 15.82 29.94 7.20
C ASP A 322 16.25 28.49 7.52
N PRO A 323 17.41 28.28 8.17
CA PRO A 323 17.86 26.94 8.56
C PRO A 323 16.90 26.25 9.55
N TYR A 324 16.70 24.95 9.38
CA TYR A 324 15.92 24.11 10.27
C TYR A 324 16.86 23.20 11.07
N ARG A 325 16.97 23.40 12.39
CA ARG A 325 17.61 22.42 13.27
C ARG A 325 16.63 21.26 13.48
N LEU A 326 16.97 20.09 12.97
CA LEU A 326 16.16 18.88 13.00
C LEU A 326 16.68 17.94 14.09
N GLU A 327 15.75 17.25 14.75
CA GLU A 327 16.00 16.29 15.83
C GLU A 327 15.29 14.95 15.56
N GLN A 328 15.55 13.94 16.38
CA GLN A 328 14.92 12.62 16.27
C GLN A 328 13.39 12.72 16.12
N GLY A 329 12.86 12.07 15.09
CA GLY A 329 11.42 12.06 14.77
C GLY A 329 11.00 13.11 13.74
N ASP A 330 11.87 14.06 13.42
CA ASP A 330 11.62 15.02 12.36
C ASP A 330 11.81 14.37 10.98
N ALA A 331 11.09 14.87 9.98
CA ALA A 331 11.20 14.46 8.60
C ALA A 331 11.22 15.66 7.66
N PHE A 332 11.74 15.47 6.44
CA PHE A 332 11.70 16.50 5.43
C PHE A 332 11.68 15.92 4.01
N VAL A 333 11.26 16.75 3.06
CA VAL A 333 11.30 16.49 1.62
C VAL A 333 12.07 17.61 0.93
N ILE A 334 12.94 17.26 0.00
CA ILE A 334 13.68 18.21 -0.84
C ILE A 334 13.18 18.07 -2.29
N PRO A 335 12.70 19.15 -2.94
CA PRO A 335 12.30 19.11 -4.34
C PRO A 335 13.54 19.10 -5.25
N PRO A 336 13.45 18.48 -6.44
CA PRO A 336 14.55 18.47 -7.41
C PRO A 336 15.01 19.87 -7.78
N GLY A 337 16.32 20.03 -7.98
CA GLY A 337 16.96 21.28 -8.37
C GLY A 337 17.17 22.29 -7.24
N MET A 338 16.53 22.12 -6.07
CA MET A 338 16.71 23.04 -4.94
C MET A 338 18.07 22.81 -4.26
N ARG A 339 18.84 23.89 -4.05
CA ARG A 339 20.10 23.82 -3.32
C ARG A 339 19.84 23.65 -1.83
N THR A 340 20.46 22.62 -1.25
CA THR A 340 20.38 22.33 0.18
C THR A 340 21.74 21.93 0.75
N ARG A 341 21.88 22.03 2.07
CA ARG A 341 23.03 21.51 2.82
C ARG A 341 22.55 20.96 4.15
N LEU A 342 23.07 19.78 4.51
CA LEU A 342 22.91 19.21 5.85
C LEU A 342 24.13 19.61 6.68
N SER A 343 24.05 20.69 7.46
CA SER A 343 25.17 21.20 8.26
C SER A 343 25.10 20.77 9.72
N ASP A 344 26.22 20.95 10.43
CA ASP A 344 26.34 20.76 11.88
C ASP A 344 25.79 19.41 12.42
N PRO A 345 26.12 18.25 11.78
CA PRO A 345 25.67 16.96 12.27
C PRO A 345 26.25 16.64 13.64
N SER A 346 25.40 16.20 14.56
CA SER A 346 25.86 15.59 15.81
C SER A 346 26.63 14.29 15.54
N GLU A 347 27.43 13.85 16.50
CA GLU A 347 28.23 12.62 16.38
C GLU A 347 27.36 11.37 16.18
N ASP A 348 26.17 11.36 16.76
CA ASP A 348 25.21 10.27 16.77
C ASP A 348 24.11 10.40 15.70
N VAL A 349 24.24 11.34 14.75
CA VAL A 349 23.20 11.54 13.73
C VAL A 349 23.02 10.28 12.90
N GLU A 350 21.76 9.87 12.74
CA GLU A 350 21.37 8.79 11.84
C GLU A 350 20.11 9.18 11.09
N LEU A 351 20.17 9.13 9.75
CA LEU A 351 19.10 9.54 8.86
C LEU A 351 18.66 8.35 8.01
N LEU A 352 17.36 8.16 7.85
CA LEU A 352 16.78 7.29 6.84
C LEU A 352 16.46 8.13 5.61
N GLU A 353 17.15 7.89 4.51
CA GLU A 353 16.88 8.53 3.23
C GLU A 353 16.16 7.57 2.28
N VAL A 354 15.08 8.03 1.67
CA VAL A 354 14.28 7.31 0.68
C VAL A 354 14.12 8.17 -0.57
N THR A 355 14.47 7.61 -1.73
CA THR A 355 14.43 8.31 -3.02
C THR A 355 13.67 7.52 -4.06
N LEU A 356 12.90 8.20 -4.91
CA LEU A 356 12.23 7.61 -6.07
C LEU A 356 12.41 8.54 -7.27
N PRO A 357 13.06 8.11 -8.37
CA PRO A 357 13.75 6.82 -8.53
C PRO A 357 14.95 6.67 -7.58
N GLY A 358 15.39 5.42 -7.40
CA GLY A 358 16.52 5.08 -6.52
C GLY A 358 17.91 5.39 -7.08
N THR A 359 18.01 5.73 -8.36
CA THR A 359 19.23 6.22 -8.99
C THR A 359 18.97 7.60 -9.56
N PHE A 360 19.80 8.55 -9.18
CA PHE A 360 19.64 9.97 -9.51
C PHE A 360 21.00 10.68 -9.43
N ASN A 361 21.10 11.85 -10.02
CA ASN A 361 22.29 12.67 -9.98
C ASN A 361 22.27 13.60 -8.77
N THR A 362 23.45 13.81 -8.18
CA THR A 362 23.68 14.86 -7.19
C THR A 362 24.78 15.78 -7.70
N THR A 363 24.51 17.09 -7.73
CA THR A 363 25.49 18.10 -8.13
C THR A 363 25.96 18.85 -6.89
N LEU A 364 27.26 18.83 -6.62
CA LEU A 364 27.86 19.59 -5.51
C LEU A 364 28.14 21.03 -5.98
N GLY A 365 27.81 22.03 -5.17
CA GLY A 365 28.03 23.45 -5.52
C GLY A 365 27.14 24.45 -4.81
#